data_AF-A0A4U3AUK9-F1
#
_entry.id   AF-A0A4U3AUK9-F1
#
_cell.length_a   1.000
_cell.length_b   1.000
_cell.length_c   1.000
_cell.angle_alpha   90.00
_cell.angle_beta   90.00
_cell.angle_gamma   90.00
#
_symmetry.space_group_name_H-M   'P 1'
#
loop_
_entity.id
_entity.type
_entity.pdbx_description
1 polymer ?
#
loop_
_entity_poly.entity_id
_entity_poly.type
_entity_poly.pdbx_seq_one_letter_code
_entity_poly.pdbx_strand_id
1 'polypeptide(L)' 'MLFYIGLIVGKLAGYGSKKFGFNGSNIPGKITNYLYKNALQKLAAQVETVVLVTGTNGKTTTCNLVSSIFSKK' A
#
# COMPACT_ATOMS: atom_id res chain seq x y z
N MET A 1 12.29 -8.28 -13.44
CA MET A 1 12.80 -6.95 -13.83
C MET A 1 11.74 -5.85 -13.75
N LEU A 2 10.70 -5.90 -14.59
CA LEU A 2 9.72 -4.81 -14.78
C LEU A 2 9.02 -4.34 -13.49
N PHE A 3 8.70 -5.28 -12.59
CA PHE A 3 8.12 -4.98 -11.27
C PHE A 3 9.01 -4.06 -10.42
N TYR A 4 10.32 -4.34 -10.34
CA TYR A 4 11.25 -3.55 -9.53
C TYR A 4 11.47 -2.15 -10.12
N ILE A 5 11.52 -2.05 -11.46
CA ILE A 5 11.55 -0.77 -12.17
C ILE A 5 10.29 0.03 -11.84
N GLY A 6 9.12 -0.60 -11.92
CA GLY A 6 7.84 0.02 -11.56
C GLY A 6 7.84 0.56 -10.12
N LEU A 7 8.35 -0.22 -9.15
CA LEU A 7 8.46 0.21 -7.76
C LEU A 7 9.39 1.42 -7.58
N ILE A 8 10.55 1.44 -8.24
CA ILE A 8 11.50 2.55 -8.15
C ILE A 8 10.89 3.82 -8.75
N VAL A 9 10.33 3.72 -9.96
CA VAL A 9 9.71 4.87 -10.65
C VAL A 9 8.50 5.38 -9.87
N GLY A 10 7.66 4.49 -9.34
CA GLY A 10 6.53 4.85 -8.49
C GLY A 10 6.96 5.59 -7.22
N LYS A 11 7.99 5.10 -6.53
CA LYS A 11 8.55 5.78 -5.34
C LYS A 11 9.11 7.16 -5.66
N LEU A 12 9.88 7.28 -6.75
CA LEU A 12 10.44 8.57 -7.19
C LEU A 12 9.34 9.58 -7.54
N ALA A 13 8.29 9.14 -8.23
CA ALA A 13 7.15 9.99 -8.53
C ALA A 13 6.37 10.41 -7.28
N GLY A 14 6.23 9.51 -6.30
CA GLY A 14 5.68 9.84 -4.99
C GLY A 14 6.50 10.87 -4.23
N TYR A 15 7.82 10.74 -4.25
CA TYR A 15 8.74 11.69 -3.65
C TYR A 15 8.66 13.07 -4.34
N GLY A 16 8.68 13.08 -5.68
CA GLY A 16 8.52 14.30 -6.47
C GLY A 16 7.18 14.99 -6.17
N SER A 17 6.08 14.24 -6.19
CA SER A 17 4.74 14.74 -5.87
C SER A 17 4.70 15.48 -4.53
N LYS A 18 5.26 14.87 -3.47
CA LYS A 18 5.33 15.51 -2.16
C LYS A 18 6.19 16.78 -2.18
N LYS A 19 7.32 16.77 -2.89
CA LYS A 19 8.22 17.92 -3.01
C LYS A 19 7.58 19.10 -3.74
N PHE A 20 6.68 18.84 -4.69
CA PHE A 20 5.91 19.88 -5.40
C PHE A 20 4.64 20.33 -4.66
N GLY A 21 4.43 19.91 -3.41
CA GLY A 21 3.30 20.36 -2.59
C GLY A 21 1.98 19.62 -2.87
N PHE A 22 2.01 18.52 -3.63
CA PHE A 22 0.83 17.67 -3.79
C PHE A 22 0.66 16.76 -2.57
N ASN A 23 -0.47 16.89 -1.88
CA ASN A 23 -0.79 16.13 -0.66
C ASN A 23 -1.43 14.74 -0.93
N GLY A 24 -1.45 14.28 -2.18
CA GLY A 24 -2.02 12.98 -2.56
C GLY A 24 -1.06 11.82 -2.34
N SER A 25 -1.58 10.65 -1.96
CA SER A 25 -0.80 9.42 -1.72
C SER A 25 -0.92 8.37 -2.85
N ASN A 26 -1.78 8.59 -3.84
CA ASN A 26 -2.11 7.59 -4.87
C ASN A 26 -1.11 7.54 -6.05
N ILE A 27 -0.35 8.62 -6.28
CA ILE A 27 0.59 8.73 -7.42
C ILE A 27 1.60 7.57 -7.51
N PRO A 28 2.30 7.17 -6.43
CA PRO A 28 3.21 6.02 -6.48
C PRO A 28 2.53 4.74 -6.96
N GLY A 29 1.33 4.45 -6.45
CA GLY A 29 0.57 3.25 -6.77
C GLY A 29 0.10 3.25 -8.22
N LYS A 30 -0.45 4.38 -8.70
CA LYS A 30 -0.88 4.53 -10.10
C LYS A 30 0.27 4.29 -11.08
N ILE A 31 1.44 4.85 -10.84
CA ILE A 31 2.60 4.72 -11.73
C ILE A 31 3.17 3.30 -11.71
N THR A 32 3.27 2.70 -10.52
CA THR A 32 3.69 1.30 -10.38
C THR A 32 2.73 0.37 -11.15
N ASN A 33 1.42 0.58 -11.04
CA ASN A 33 0.42 -0.22 -11.72
C ASN A 33 0.36 0.02 -13.23
N TYR A 34 0.67 1.24 -13.69
CA TYR A 34 0.78 1.55 -15.12
C TYR A 34 1.95 0.80 -15.77
N LEU A 35 3.11 0.78 -15.12
CA LEU A 35 4.32 0.07 -15.60
C LEU A 35 4.22 -1.45 -15.42
N TYR A 36 3.47 -1.91 -14.43
CA TYR A 36 3.25 -3.31 -14.16
C TYR A 36 1.81 -3.55 -13.70
N LYS A 37 0.94 -3.94 -14.64
CA LYS A 37 -0.53 -4.05 -14.47
C LYS A 37 -1.01 -4.94 -13.32
N ASN A 38 -0.16 -5.84 -12.81
CA ASN A 38 -0.49 -6.79 -11.74
C ASN A 38 0.32 -6.52 -10.46
N ALA A 39 0.72 -5.27 -10.21
CA ALA A 39 1.56 -4.92 -9.07
C ALA A 39 0.93 -5.30 -7.74
N LEU A 40 -0.37 -5.05 -7.60
CA LEU A 40 -1.09 -5.36 -6.37
C LEU A 40 -1.16 -6.86 -6.10
N GLN A 41 -1.48 -7.68 -7.12
CA GLN A 41 -1.53 -9.13 -6.99
C GLN A 41 -0.17 -9.69 -6.60
N LYS A 42 0.90 -9.19 -7.21
CA LYS A 42 2.27 -9.60 -6.87
C LYS A 42 2.66 -9.23 -5.44
N LEU A 43 2.27 -8.05 -4.97
CA LEU A 43 2.49 -7.63 -3.58
C LEU A 43 1.65 -8.46 -2.59
N ALA A 44 0.38 -8.71 -2.92
CA ALA A 44 -0.52 -9.50 -2.10
C ALA A 44 -0.02 -10.93 -1.91
N ALA A 45 0.58 -11.53 -2.94
CA ALA A 45 1.18 -12.86 -2.85
C ALA A 45 2.39 -12.96 -1.88
N GLN A 46 2.96 -11.81 -1.45
CA GLN A 46 4.05 -11.77 -0.47
C GLN A 46 3.54 -11.65 0.98
N VAL A 47 2.23 -11.45 1.16
CA VAL A 47 1.62 -11.34 2.49
C VAL A 47 1.24 -12.74 2.96
N GLU A 48 1.88 -13.20 4.03
CA GLU A 48 1.64 -14.54 4.60
C GLU A 48 0.25 -14.67 5.22
N THR A 49 -0.19 -13.65 5.95
CA THR A 49 -1.47 -13.68 6.67
C THR A 49 -2.29 -12.43 6.34
N VAL A 50 -3.53 -12.64 5.91
CA VAL A 50 -4.53 -11.58 5.70
C VAL A 50 -5.68 -11.78 6.68
N VAL A 51 -5.88 -10.81 7.57
CA VAL A 51 -6.97 -10.83 8.56
C VAL A 51 -8.11 -9.92 8.09
N LEU A 52 -9.29 -10.49 7.86
CA LEU A 52 -10.49 -9.74 7.50
C LEU A 52 -11.31 -9.44 8.76
N VAL A 53 -11.48 -8.15 9.09
CA VAL A 53 -12.36 -7.70 10.17
C VAL A 53 -13.68 -7.21 9.57
N THR A 54 -14.77 -7.90 9.91
CA THR A 54 -16.14 -7.56 9.47
C THR A 54 -17.08 -7.33 10.66
N GLY A 55 -18.24 -6.76 10.40
CA GLY A 55 -19.25 -6.42 11.41
C GLY A 55 -20.05 -5.18 11.02
N THR A 56 -21.24 -5.01 11.58
CA THR A 56 -22.08 -3.83 11.33
C THR A 56 -21.43 -2.56 11.90
N ASN A 57 -20.90 -2.64 13.12
CA ASN A 57 -20.20 -1.57 13.83
C ASN A 57 -18.82 -2.01 14.32
N GLY A 58 -17.98 -1.07 14.74
CA GLY A 58 -16.70 -1.37 15.41
C GLY A 58 -15.53 -1.81 14.53
N LYS A 59 -15.72 -2.04 13.22
CA LYS A 59 -14.67 -2.50 12.27
C LYS A 59 -13.35 -1.72 12.39
N THR A 60 -13.41 -0.39 12.27
CA THR A 60 -12.22 0.48 12.31
C THR A 60 -11.53 0.41 13.68
N THR A 61 -12.30 0.48 14.76
CA THR A 61 -11.77 0.41 16.13
C THR A 61 -11.09 -0.91 16.40
N THR A 62 -11.73 -2.03 16.04
CA THR A 62 -11.16 -3.37 16.21
C THR A 62 -9.93 -3.56 15.34
N CYS A 63 -9.94 -3.09 14.09
CA CYS A 63 -8.77 -3.17 13.20
C CYS A 63 -7.55 -2.41 13.78
N ASN A 64 -7.79 -1.22 14.35
CA ASN A 64 -6.74 -0.43 15.01
C ASN A 64 -6.20 -1.11 16.28
N LEU A 65 -7.07 -1.70 17.10
CA LEU A 65 -6.68 -2.44 18.31
C LEU A 65 -5.82 -3.66 17.95
N VAL A 66 -6.27 -4.46 16.99
CA VAL A 66 -5.54 -5.64 16.49
C VAL A 66 -4.19 -5.23 15.92
N SER A 67 -4.14 -4.17 15.11
CA SER A 67 -2.89 -3.61 14.57
C SER A 67 -1.92 -3.18 15.66
N SER A 68 -2.42 -2.52 16.72
CA SER A 68 -1.61 -2.08 17.86
C SER A 68 -1.01 -3.27 18.64
N ILE A 69 -1.78 -4.34 18.83
CA ILE A 69 -1.32 -5.57 19.49
C ILE A 69 -0.20 -6.24 18.68
N PHE A 70 -0.37 -6.38 17.36
CA PHE A 70 0.65 -7.00 16.50
C PHE A 70 1.87 -6.10 16.25
N SER A 71 1.72 -4.78 16.35
CA SER A 71 2.83 -3.82 16.13
C SER A 71 3.76 -3.67 17.33
N LYS A 72 3.31 -4.06 18.54
CA LYS A 72 4.18 -4.09 19.72
C LYS A 72 5.14 -5.28 19.62
N LYS A 73 6.40 -4.97 19.33
CA LYS A 73 7.55 -5.85 19.62
C LYS A 73 7.82 -5.90 21.12
#